data_AF-A0A926VF08-F1
#
_entry.id   AF-A0A926VF08-F1
#
_cell.length_a   1.000
_cell.length_b   1.000
_cell.length_c   1.000
_cell.angle_alpha   90.00
_cell.angle_beta   90.00
_cell.angle_gamma   90.00
#
_symmetry.space_group_name_H-M   'P 1'
#
loop_
_entity.id
_entity.type
_entity.pdbx_description
1 polymer ?
#
loop_
_entity_poly.entity_id
_entity_poly.type
_entity_poly.pdbx_seq_one_letter_code
_entity_poly.pdbx_strand_id
1 'polypeptide(L)'
;MSDYLPADKALAIAQTIGEEFEKRLTDLGRYQIPPSQRNDAKSIACHRYQPPQNKPSECQLSMSIGVLITAYNTPIYYAQDLTEQLLKSAKARAKELKKHYHYYGGTVDFLVMKSVTMISSKIASFRKEGLTKSIKDNQKLKLHAAPYTLHELGGLLQTAAAIKESGFPRSQLYQIRSLLERGKNTAILNYRYFRVRLGSKEQQLLQQKFEDAWCQAKTNDGNLAPWMYLQSPEKKEEKSAIYETIWRELVDLYPFIEVTENVDAKIQDTDRLNVGAKHSGDNLST
;
A
#
# COMPACT_ATOMS: atom_id res chain seq x y z
N MET A 1 -0.49 10.02 -22.76
CA MET A 1 -0.63 11.30 -22.04
C MET A 1 0.13 11.11 -20.74
N SER A 2 1.13 11.95 -20.46
CA SER A 2 1.89 11.90 -19.22
C SER A 2 1.46 13.09 -18.39
N ASP A 3 0.83 12.83 -17.25
CA ASP A 3 0.32 13.86 -16.36
C ASP A 3 1.27 14.04 -15.18
N TYR A 4 1.53 15.29 -14.80
CA TYR A 4 2.39 15.64 -13.66
C TYR A 4 1.52 16.01 -12.47
N LEU A 5 1.74 15.34 -11.34
CA LEU A 5 0.92 15.44 -10.14
C LEU A 5 1.79 15.72 -8.90
N PRO A 6 1.23 16.33 -7.84
CA PRO A 6 1.87 16.37 -6.53
C PRO A 6 2.18 14.96 -6.02
N ALA A 7 3.38 14.77 -5.46
CA ALA A 7 3.89 13.45 -5.06
C ALA A 7 3.05 12.78 -3.96
N ASP A 8 2.47 13.59 -3.07
CA ASP A 8 1.57 13.19 -1.98
C ASP A 8 0.19 12.74 -2.44
N LYS A 9 -0.24 13.17 -3.64
CA LYS A 9 -1.54 12.79 -4.22
C LYS A 9 -1.44 11.78 -5.35
N ALA A 10 -0.26 11.59 -5.95
CA ALA A 10 -0.10 10.82 -7.19
C ALA A 10 -0.71 9.40 -7.13
N LEU A 11 -0.49 8.66 -6.04
CA LEU A 11 -1.05 7.31 -5.90
C LEU A 11 -2.55 7.31 -5.61
N ALA A 12 -3.04 8.24 -4.79
CA ALA A 12 -4.47 8.38 -4.53
C ALA A 12 -5.23 8.74 -5.82
N ILE A 13 -4.70 9.67 -6.61
CA ILE A 13 -5.26 10.03 -7.92
C ILE A 13 -5.23 8.84 -8.87
N ALA A 14 -4.13 8.08 -8.91
CA ALA A 14 -4.07 6.88 -9.75
C ALA A 14 -5.14 5.85 -9.36
N GLN A 15 -5.35 5.63 -8.05
CA GLN A 15 -6.44 4.78 -7.57
C GLN A 15 -7.81 5.31 -8.02
N THR A 16 -8.10 6.59 -7.77
CA THR A 16 -9.38 7.23 -8.12
C THR A 16 -9.66 7.17 -9.62
N ILE A 17 -8.65 7.42 -10.48
CA ILE A 17 -8.81 7.32 -11.94
C ILE A 17 -9.21 5.90 -12.33
N GLY A 18 -8.54 4.88 -11.78
CA GLY A 18 -8.87 3.48 -12.08
C GLY A 18 -10.28 3.09 -11.62
N GLU A 19 -10.65 3.46 -10.40
CA GLU A 19 -11.96 3.17 -9.81
C GLU A 19 -13.10 3.89 -10.55
N GLU A 20 -12.94 5.17 -10.85
CA GLU A 20 -13.95 5.96 -11.57
C GLU A 20 -14.09 5.52 -13.03
N PHE A 21 -13.00 5.06 -13.66
CA PHE A 21 -13.07 4.43 -14.98
C PHE A 21 -13.94 3.17 -14.95
N GLU A 22 -13.68 2.25 -14.01
CA GLU A 22 -14.45 1.01 -13.86
C GLU A 22 -15.93 1.29 -13.58
N LYS A 23 -16.21 2.22 -12.64
CA LYS A 23 -17.55 2.64 -12.25
C LYS A 23 -18.34 3.24 -13.40
N ARG A 24 -17.75 4.16 -14.17
CA ARG A 24 -18.43 4.77 -15.32
C ARG A 24 -18.77 3.74 -16.39
N LEU A 25 -17.90 2.75 -16.61
CA LEU A 25 -18.16 1.67 -17.56
C LEU A 25 -19.24 0.69 -17.08
N THR A 26 -19.33 0.43 -15.78
CA THR A 26 -20.42 -0.37 -15.20
C THR A 26 -21.76 0.36 -15.25
N ASP A 27 -21.77 1.68 -15.05
CA ASP A 27 -22.98 2.52 -15.10
C ASP A 27 -23.58 2.57 -16.52
N LEU A 28 -22.75 2.44 -17.55
CA LEU A 28 -23.20 2.29 -18.95
C LEU A 28 -23.86 0.93 -19.23
N GLY A 29 -23.82 -0.02 -18.29
CA GLY A 29 -24.45 -1.34 -18.39
C GLY A 29 -23.81 -2.34 -19.35
N ARG A 30 -22.87 -1.92 -20.20
CA ARG A 30 -22.26 -2.75 -21.26
C ARG A 30 -21.08 -3.62 -20.78
N TYR A 31 -20.40 -3.19 -19.72
CA TYR A 31 -19.13 -3.78 -19.28
C TYR A 31 -19.22 -4.41 -17.90
N GLN A 32 -20.42 -4.65 -17.38
CA GLN A 32 -20.59 -5.34 -16.11
C GLN A 32 -20.15 -6.80 -16.21
N ILE A 33 -19.43 -7.29 -15.22
CA ILE A 33 -19.12 -8.71 -15.09
C ILE A 33 -20.44 -9.48 -14.91
N PRO A 34 -20.67 -10.58 -15.66
CA PRO A 34 -21.88 -11.36 -15.54
C PRO A 34 -22.12 -11.83 -14.09
N PRO A 35 -23.39 -11.97 -13.63
CA PRO A 35 -23.68 -12.40 -12.27
C PRO A 35 -23.01 -13.72 -11.87
N SER A 36 -22.83 -14.64 -12.83
CA SER A 36 -22.12 -15.92 -12.63
C SER A 36 -20.63 -15.79 -12.29
N GLN A 37 -20.03 -14.62 -12.51
CA GLN A 37 -18.59 -14.36 -12.31
C GLN A 37 -18.31 -13.24 -11.29
N ARG A 38 -19.31 -12.45 -10.88
CA ARG A 38 -19.15 -11.24 -10.04
C ARG A 38 -18.60 -11.52 -8.63
N ASN A 39 -18.78 -12.74 -8.11
CA ASN A 39 -18.31 -13.15 -6.78
C ASN A 39 -17.38 -14.38 -6.86
N ASP A 40 -16.57 -14.49 -7.91
CA ASP A 40 -15.61 -15.58 -7.99
C ASP A 40 -14.65 -15.53 -6.79
N ALA A 41 -14.66 -16.58 -5.97
CA ALA A 41 -13.79 -16.71 -4.81
C ALA A 41 -12.31 -16.61 -5.20
N LYS A 42 -11.94 -17.01 -6.42
CA LYS A 42 -10.57 -16.83 -6.94
C LYS A 42 -10.21 -15.37 -7.13
N SER A 43 -11.15 -14.54 -7.58
CA SER A 43 -10.93 -13.11 -7.79
C SER A 43 -10.64 -12.43 -6.45
N ILE A 44 -11.41 -12.77 -5.42
CA ILE A 44 -11.19 -12.25 -4.05
C ILE A 44 -9.85 -12.75 -3.48
N ALA A 45 -9.54 -14.04 -3.66
CA ALA A 45 -8.32 -14.66 -3.16
C ALA A 45 -7.02 -14.16 -3.83
N CYS A 46 -7.12 -13.37 -4.90
CA CYS A 46 -5.95 -12.81 -5.58
C CYS A 46 -5.31 -11.65 -4.80
N HIS A 47 -6.09 -10.99 -3.93
CA HIS A 47 -5.64 -9.86 -3.14
C HIS A 47 -4.82 -10.32 -1.94
N ARG A 48 -3.67 -9.65 -1.75
CA ARG A 48 -2.85 -9.76 -0.54
C ARG A 48 -3.45 -8.97 0.61
N TYR A 49 -4.05 -7.83 0.30
CA TYR A 49 -4.81 -7.03 1.25
C TYR A 49 -6.18 -7.67 1.49
N GLN A 50 -6.45 -8.05 2.74
CA GLN A 50 -7.68 -8.72 3.15
C GLN A 50 -8.29 -8.02 4.36
N PRO A 51 -8.88 -6.82 4.18
CA PRO A 51 -9.67 -6.18 5.24
C PRO A 51 -10.97 -6.98 5.47
N PRO A 52 -11.68 -6.74 6.59
CA PRO A 52 -12.93 -7.45 6.91
C PRO A 52 -14.01 -7.37 5.82
N GLN A 53 -13.95 -6.37 4.94
CA GLN A 53 -14.85 -6.20 3.79
C GLN A 53 -14.02 -6.13 2.51
N ASN A 54 -14.08 -7.19 1.70
CA ASN A 54 -13.43 -7.23 0.38
C ASN A 54 -14.48 -7.00 -0.71
N LYS A 55 -14.21 -6.09 -1.64
CA LYS A 55 -15.08 -5.81 -2.77
C LYS A 55 -14.48 -6.41 -4.04
N PRO A 56 -15.16 -7.35 -4.70
CA PRO A 56 -14.68 -7.87 -5.97
C PRO A 56 -14.73 -6.78 -7.05
N SER A 57 -13.99 -6.98 -8.13
CA SER A 57 -14.17 -6.16 -9.33
C SER A 57 -15.54 -6.45 -9.94
N GLU A 58 -16.21 -5.42 -10.45
CA GLU A 58 -17.53 -5.53 -11.08
C GLU A 58 -17.50 -5.23 -12.59
N CYS A 59 -16.35 -4.78 -13.11
CA CYS A 59 -16.18 -4.32 -14.49
C CYS A 59 -15.28 -5.26 -15.30
N GLN A 60 -15.68 -5.57 -16.54
CA GLN A 60 -14.90 -6.41 -17.46
C GLN A 60 -13.68 -5.69 -18.04
N LEU A 61 -13.69 -4.35 -18.01
CA LEU A 61 -12.63 -3.48 -18.48
C LEU A 61 -12.04 -2.71 -17.31
N SER A 62 -10.73 -2.52 -17.35
CA SER A 62 -9.99 -1.81 -16.31
C SER A 62 -8.81 -1.06 -16.89
N MET A 63 -8.15 -0.26 -16.05
CA MET A 63 -6.94 0.48 -16.39
C MET A 63 -5.74 -0.06 -15.64
N SER A 64 -4.62 -0.15 -16.36
CA SER A 64 -3.29 -0.30 -15.75
C SER A 64 -2.60 1.06 -15.74
N ILE A 65 -1.94 1.40 -14.63
CA ILE A 65 -1.31 2.70 -14.43
C ILE A 65 0.13 2.51 -13.94
N GLY A 66 1.06 3.27 -14.50
CA GLY A 66 2.43 3.38 -14.02
C GLY A 66 2.67 4.74 -13.38
N VAL A 67 3.17 4.78 -12.14
CA VAL A 67 3.42 6.04 -11.39
C VAL A 67 4.88 6.16 -10.97
N LEU A 68 5.56 7.20 -11.45
CA LEU A 68 6.93 7.52 -11.02
C LEU A 68 6.92 8.77 -10.14
N ILE A 69 7.40 8.63 -8.90
CA ILE A 69 7.70 9.76 -8.02
C ILE A 69 9.21 9.98 -8.07
N THR A 70 9.65 11.16 -8.49
CA THR A 70 11.08 11.44 -8.69
C THR A 70 11.45 12.89 -8.42
N ALA A 71 12.74 13.17 -8.30
CA ALA A 71 13.27 14.52 -8.14
C ALA A 71 12.98 15.39 -9.37
N TYR A 72 12.81 16.69 -9.14
CA TYR A 72 12.47 17.66 -10.20
C TYR A 72 13.52 17.77 -11.31
N ASN A 73 14.78 17.42 -11.01
CA ASN A 73 15.90 17.48 -11.94
C ASN A 73 16.11 16.17 -12.72
N THR A 74 15.25 15.17 -12.55
CA THR A 74 15.31 13.93 -13.33
C THR A 74 15.02 14.24 -14.81
N PRO A 75 15.90 13.83 -15.75
CA PRO A 75 15.66 14.06 -17.17
C PRO A 75 14.34 13.47 -17.66
N ILE A 76 13.56 14.24 -18.42
CA ILE A 76 12.19 13.87 -18.84
C ILE A 76 12.18 12.56 -19.62
N TYR A 77 13.09 12.38 -20.58
CA TYR A 77 13.15 11.16 -21.40
C TYR A 77 13.35 9.91 -20.52
N TYR A 78 14.14 10.04 -19.46
CA TYR A 78 14.43 8.96 -18.54
C TYR A 78 13.23 8.68 -17.63
N ALA A 79 12.57 9.71 -17.11
CA ALA A 79 11.32 9.55 -16.37
C ALA A 79 10.22 8.88 -17.21
N GLN A 80 10.10 9.25 -18.49
CA GLN A 80 9.14 8.64 -19.42
C GLN A 80 9.44 7.15 -19.66
N ASP A 81 10.70 6.79 -19.87
CA ASP A 81 11.09 5.38 -20.03
C ASP A 81 10.74 4.56 -18.79
N LEU A 82 11.05 5.05 -17.59
CA LEU A 82 10.72 4.38 -16.34
C LEU A 82 9.20 4.24 -16.15
N THR A 83 8.41 5.27 -16.44
CA THR A 83 6.95 5.21 -16.35
C THR A 83 6.35 4.20 -17.34
N GLU A 84 6.89 4.10 -18.55
CA GLU A 84 6.47 3.10 -19.54
C GLU A 84 6.81 1.67 -19.06
N GLN A 85 7.96 1.47 -18.43
CA GLN A 85 8.32 0.19 -17.81
C GLN A 85 7.36 -0.18 -16.67
N LEU A 86 6.97 0.79 -15.82
CA LEU A 86 5.97 0.59 -14.76
C LEU A 86 4.60 0.22 -15.34
N LEU A 87 4.15 0.92 -16.38
CA LEU A 87 2.89 0.61 -17.06
C LEU A 87 2.88 -0.81 -17.64
N LYS A 88 3.97 -1.23 -18.28
CA LYS A 88 4.12 -2.59 -18.81
C LYS A 88 4.06 -3.64 -17.69
N SER A 89 4.68 -3.36 -16.54
CA SER A 89 4.64 -4.23 -15.36
C SER A 89 3.23 -4.33 -14.76
N ALA A 90 2.51 -3.21 -14.63
CA ALA A 90 1.11 -3.20 -14.21
C ALA A 90 0.21 -4.04 -15.14
N LYS A 91 0.36 -3.87 -16.46
CA LYS A 91 -0.37 -4.67 -17.47
C LYS A 91 -0.04 -6.17 -17.38
N ALA A 92 1.22 -6.50 -17.16
CA ALA A 92 1.65 -7.89 -16.99
C ALA A 92 0.95 -8.53 -15.78
N ARG A 93 0.87 -7.81 -14.65
CA ARG A 93 0.14 -8.27 -13.46
C ARG A 93 -1.35 -8.44 -13.73
N ALA A 94 -2.00 -7.47 -14.39
CA ALA A 94 -3.42 -7.58 -14.72
C ALA A 94 -3.73 -8.81 -15.60
N LYS A 95 -2.86 -9.10 -16.58
CA LYS A 95 -2.99 -10.29 -17.45
C LYS A 95 -2.85 -11.59 -16.65
N GLU A 96 -1.89 -11.67 -15.73
CA GLU A 96 -1.70 -12.82 -14.84
C GLU A 96 -2.92 -13.04 -13.95
N LEU A 97 -3.41 -11.97 -13.31
CA LEU A 97 -4.58 -11.99 -12.43
C LEU A 97 -5.84 -12.45 -13.16
N LYS A 98 -6.09 -11.91 -14.36
CA LYS A 98 -7.21 -12.35 -15.21
C LYS A 98 -7.12 -13.84 -15.56
N LYS A 99 -5.93 -14.32 -15.92
CA LYS A 99 -5.72 -15.72 -16.34
C LYS A 99 -5.89 -16.73 -15.20
N HIS A 100 -5.35 -16.43 -14.01
CA HIS A 100 -5.26 -17.41 -12.92
C HIS A 100 -6.34 -17.23 -11.85
N TYR A 101 -6.86 -16.01 -11.71
CA TYR A 101 -7.78 -15.64 -10.62
C TYR A 101 -9.12 -15.08 -11.12
N HIS A 102 -9.32 -14.94 -12.43
CA HIS A 102 -10.50 -14.30 -13.02
C HIS A 102 -10.76 -12.89 -12.46
N TYR A 103 -9.68 -12.20 -12.07
CA TYR A 103 -9.75 -10.82 -11.60
C TYR A 103 -9.63 -9.87 -12.80
N TYR A 104 -10.61 -8.98 -12.96
CA TYR A 104 -10.69 -8.05 -14.09
C TYR A 104 -10.34 -6.60 -13.74
N GLY A 105 -10.15 -6.30 -12.45
CA GLY A 105 -9.89 -4.94 -11.99
C GLY A 105 -8.50 -4.41 -12.34
N GLY A 106 -8.34 -3.10 -12.16
CA GLY A 106 -7.15 -2.36 -12.51
C GLY A 106 -5.94 -2.68 -11.64
N THR A 107 -4.77 -2.35 -12.16
CA THR A 107 -3.49 -2.54 -11.48
C THR A 107 -2.64 -1.28 -11.59
N VAL A 108 -1.91 -1.00 -10.51
CA VAL A 108 -0.99 0.13 -10.44
C VAL A 108 0.39 -0.39 -10.08
N ASP A 109 1.38 -0.03 -10.89
CA ASP A 109 2.77 -0.17 -10.51
C ASP A 109 3.37 1.20 -10.25
N PHE A 110 4.23 1.31 -9.25
CA PHE A 110 4.88 2.57 -8.93
C PHE A 110 6.31 2.41 -8.47
N LEU A 111 7.04 3.52 -8.52
CA LEU A 111 8.37 3.63 -7.97
C LEU A 111 8.62 5.04 -7.43
N VAL A 112 9.22 5.10 -6.25
CA VAL A 112 9.79 6.32 -5.68
C VAL A 112 11.30 6.30 -5.91
N MET A 113 11.79 7.20 -6.76
CA MET A 113 13.21 7.30 -7.11
C MET A 113 13.84 8.51 -6.42
N LYS A 114 14.76 8.24 -5.48
CA LYS A 114 15.50 9.29 -4.75
C LYS A 114 16.68 9.87 -5.51
N SER A 115 17.24 9.11 -6.46
CA SER A 115 18.35 9.54 -7.33
C SER A 115 18.27 8.82 -8.66
N VAL A 116 18.69 9.50 -9.74
CA VAL A 116 18.80 8.96 -11.10
C VAL A 116 19.73 7.74 -11.15
N THR A 117 20.74 7.68 -10.29
CA THR A 117 21.68 6.55 -10.22
C THR A 117 21.08 5.25 -9.67
N MET A 118 19.85 5.28 -9.15
CA MET A 118 19.21 4.09 -8.59
C MET A 118 18.88 3.01 -9.62
N ILE A 119 18.69 3.36 -10.90
CA ILE A 119 18.30 2.40 -11.94
C ILE A 119 19.15 2.62 -13.20
N SER A 120 20.07 1.70 -13.47
CA SER A 120 20.96 1.81 -14.63
C SER A 120 20.30 1.46 -15.96
N SER A 121 19.20 0.70 -15.98
CA SER A 121 18.49 0.37 -17.24
C SER A 121 17.05 -0.14 -17.08
N LYS A 122 16.81 -1.16 -16.26
CA LYS A 122 15.49 -1.83 -16.19
C LYS A 122 14.97 -2.03 -14.76
N ILE A 123 13.72 -1.60 -14.51
CA ILE A 123 13.04 -1.76 -13.22
C ILE A 123 12.90 -3.24 -12.84
N ALA A 124 12.62 -4.11 -13.81
CA ALA A 124 12.50 -5.54 -13.59
C ALA A 124 13.81 -6.16 -13.08
N SER A 125 14.96 -5.80 -13.68
CA SER A 125 16.28 -6.25 -13.24
C SER A 125 16.60 -5.71 -11.85
N PHE A 126 16.36 -4.42 -11.61
CA PHE A 126 16.53 -3.81 -10.29
C PHE A 126 15.75 -4.53 -9.19
N ARG A 127 14.48 -4.88 -9.43
CA ARG A 127 13.66 -5.64 -8.47
C ARG A 127 14.18 -7.07 -8.26
N LYS A 128 14.57 -7.74 -9.33
CA LYS A 128 15.07 -9.12 -9.30
C LYS A 128 16.44 -9.25 -8.62
N GLU A 129 17.33 -8.30 -8.83
CA GLU A 129 18.73 -8.37 -8.37
C GLU A 129 18.93 -7.58 -7.07
N GLY A 130 18.35 -6.37 -7.01
CA GLY A 130 18.49 -5.47 -5.88
C GLY A 130 17.50 -5.77 -4.75
N LEU A 131 16.26 -6.14 -5.08
CA LEU A 131 15.16 -6.24 -4.10
C LEU A 131 14.69 -7.67 -3.85
N THR A 132 15.44 -8.66 -4.32
CA THR A 132 15.11 -10.05 -4.09
C THR A 132 16.34 -10.77 -3.56
N LYS A 133 16.21 -11.43 -2.42
CA LYS A 133 17.29 -12.17 -1.75
C LYS A 133 16.93 -13.64 -1.67
N SER A 134 17.84 -14.50 -2.11
CA SER A 134 17.77 -15.93 -1.84
C SER A 134 18.51 -16.21 -0.54
N ILE A 135 17.84 -16.87 0.41
CA ILE A 135 18.42 -17.27 1.70
C ILE A 135 18.73 -18.77 1.64
N LYS A 136 19.68 -19.21 2.48
CA LYS A 136 19.86 -20.64 2.81
C LYS A 136 18.48 -21.24 3.14
N ASP A 137 18.20 -22.47 2.68
CA ASP A 137 16.91 -23.18 2.79
C ASP A 137 15.90 -22.96 1.65
N ASN A 138 16.34 -22.61 0.44
CA ASN A 138 15.46 -22.39 -0.74
C ASN A 138 14.35 -21.35 -0.50
N GLN A 139 14.52 -20.43 0.46
CA GLN A 139 13.58 -19.34 0.70
C GLN A 139 13.97 -18.10 -0.10
N LYS A 140 12.96 -17.42 -0.65
CA LYS A 140 13.15 -16.19 -1.42
C LYS A 140 12.43 -15.05 -0.73
N LEU A 141 13.17 -14.00 -0.38
CA LEU A 141 12.62 -12.77 0.18
C LEU A 141 12.54 -11.70 -0.90
N LYS A 142 11.34 -11.23 -1.22
CA LYS A 142 11.09 -10.05 -2.03
C LYS A 142 10.89 -8.85 -1.11
N LEU A 143 11.72 -7.83 -1.26
CA LEU A 143 11.69 -6.59 -0.49
C LEU A 143 10.74 -5.56 -1.11
N HIS A 144 9.79 -6.01 -1.92
CA HIS A 144 8.76 -5.22 -2.57
C HIS A 144 7.56 -6.12 -2.86
N ALA A 145 6.40 -5.51 -3.04
CA ALA A 145 5.15 -6.15 -3.45
C ALA A 145 4.57 -5.54 -4.75
N ALA A 146 5.02 -4.38 -5.22
CA ALA A 146 4.51 -3.82 -6.48
C ALA A 146 4.68 -4.80 -7.67
N PRO A 147 3.71 -4.89 -8.60
CA PRO A 147 2.49 -4.07 -8.75
C PRO A 147 1.34 -4.43 -7.79
N TYR A 148 0.40 -3.51 -7.61
CA TYR A 148 -0.79 -3.63 -6.76
C TYR A 148 -2.08 -3.64 -7.59
N THR A 149 -3.11 -4.34 -7.15
CA THR A 149 -4.49 -4.10 -7.61
C THR A 149 -5.00 -2.75 -7.07
N LEU A 150 -6.06 -2.18 -7.65
CA LEU A 150 -6.67 -0.95 -7.09
C LEU A 150 -7.07 -1.12 -5.62
N HIS A 151 -7.64 -2.29 -5.29
CA HIS A 151 -8.01 -2.65 -3.92
C HIS A 151 -6.79 -2.66 -2.97
N GLU A 152 -5.70 -3.31 -3.38
CA GLU A 152 -4.47 -3.36 -2.57
C GLU A 152 -3.78 -2.00 -2.48
N LEU A 153 -3.86 -1.16 -3.52
CA LEU A 153 -3.29 0.20 -3.49
C LEU A 153 -4.01 1.05 -2.43
N GLY A 154 -5.34 0.98 -2.38
CA GLY A 154 -6.11 1.63 -1.31
C GLY A 154 -5.72 1.13 0.08
N GLY A 155 -5.53 -0.19 0.22
CA GLY A 155 -5.00 -0.79 1.45
C GLY A 155 -3.62 -0.24 1.81
N LEU A 156 -2.71 -0.11 0.83
CA LEU A 156 -1.36 0.36 1.05
C LEU A 156 -1.37 1.80 1.57
N LEU A 157 -2.18 2.67 0.96
CA LEU A 157 -2.35 4.05 1.39
C LEU A 157 -2.94 4.17 2.80
N GLN A 158 -3.93 3.34 3.14
CA GLN A 158 -4.49 3.28 4.49
C GLN A 158 -3.47 2.79 5.52
N THR A 159 -2.69 1.76 5.21
CA THR A 159 -1.61 1.28 6.06
C THR A 159 -0.55 2.35 6.27
N ALA A 160 -0.20 3.07 5.20
CA ALA A 160 0.77 4.15 5.26
C ALA A 160 0.29 5.29 6.18
N ALA A 161 -0.96 5.72 6.04
CA ALA A 161 -1.60 6.68 6.94
C ALA A 161 -1.57 6.20 8.40
N ALA A 162 -1.97 4.94 8.65
CA ALA A 162 -1.98 4.35 9.99
C ALA A 162 -0.58 4.33 10.65
N ILE A 163 0.49 4.05 9.91
CA ILE A 163 1.88 4.12 10.41
C ILE A 163 2.26 5.54 10.84
N LYS A 164 1.80 6.55 10.09
CA LYS A 164 2.08 7.95 10.41
C LYS A 164 1.25 8.42 11.61
N GLU A 165 -0.04 8.07 11.64
CA GLU A 165 -0.97 8.34 12.75
C GLU A 165 -0.56 7.66 14.05
N SER A 166 0.00 6.44 14.00
CA SER A 166 0.45 5.71 15.19
C SER A 166 1.70 6.31 15.85
N GLY A 167 2.25 7.40 15.30
CA GLY A 167 3.50 8.00 15.76
C GLY A 167 4.70 7.06 15.62
N PHE A 168 4.66 6.09 14.69
CA PHE A 168 5.73 5.10 14.56
C PHE A 168 7.07 5.81 14.30
N PRO A 169 8.11 5.61 15.15
CA PRO A 169 9.34 6.38 15.04
C PRO A 169 9.99 6.18 13.67
N ARG A 170 10.25 7.29 12.97
CA ARG A 170 10.83 7.29 11.63
C ARG A 170 12.17 6.54 11.56
N SER A 171 12.98 6.64 12.61
CA SER A 171 14.24 5.88 12.73
C SER A 171 14.01 4.37 12.74
N GLN A 172 12.99 3.89 13.46
CA GLN A 172 12.63 2.47 13.52
C GLN A 172 12.03 1.99 12.19
N LEU A 173 11.24 2.83 11.52
CA LEU A 173 10.70 2.53 10.18
C LEU A 173 11.83 2.25 9.17
N TYR A 174 12.84 3.13 9.11
CA TYR A 174 14.04 2.92 8.29
C TYR A 174 14.90 1.75 8.79
N GLN A 175 14.98 1.53 10.09
CA GLN A 175 15.73 0.41 10.65
C GLN A 175 15.14 -0.93 10.20
N ILE A 176 13.81 -1.10 10.23
CA ILE A 176 13.14 -2.31 9.74
C ILE A 176 13.50 -2.58 8.28
N ARG A 177 13.56 -1.55 7.41
CA ARG A 177 14.01 -1.72 6.02
C ARG A 177 15.37 -2.42 5.93
N SER A 178 16.33 -2.03 6.76
CA SER A 178 17.65 -2.69 6.80
C SER A 178 17.60 -4.11 7.37
N LEU A 179 16.68 -4.37 8.29
CA LEU A 179 16.52 -5.67 8.95
C LEU A 179 15.83 -6.69 8.04
N LEU A 180 14.97 -6.26 7.12
CA LEU A 180 14.38 -7.11 6.08
C LEU A 180 15.46 -7.80 5.23
N GLU A 181 16.55 -7.09 4.95
CA GLU A 181 17.70 -7.63 4.18
C GLU A 181 18.48 -8.69 4.96
N ARG A 182 18.42 -8.67 6.31
CA ARG A 182 19.13 -9.61 7.19
C ARG A 182 18.38 -10.93 7.41
N GLY A 183 17.14 -11.03 6.93
CA GLY A 183 16.36 -12.26 6.94
C GLY A 183 15.03 -12.15 7.67
N LYS A 184 14.21 -13.18 7.44
CA LYS A 184 12.80 -13.22 7.87
C LYS A 184 12.64 -13.05 9.39
N ASN A 185 13.28 -13.91 10.16
CA ASN A 185 13.12 -13.95 11.63
C ASN A 185 13.64 -12.66 12.29
N THR A 186 14.76 -12.12 11.79
CA THR A 186 15.34 -10.86 12.26
C THR A 186 14.35 -9.71 12.11
N ALA A 187 13.71 -9.59 10.95
CA ALA A 187 12.72 -8.54 10.72
C ALA A 187 11.45 -8.72 11.56
N ILE A 188 10.95 -9.95 11.71
CA ILE A 188 9.77 -10.25 12.55
C ILE A 188 10.01 -9.85 14.01
N LEU A 189 11.12 -10.30 14.59
CA LEU A 189 11.45 -10.04 15.99
C LEU A 189 11.55 -8.54 16.28
N ASN A 190 12.25 -7.80 15.41
CA ASN A 190 12.46 -6.37 15.59
C ASN A 190 11.18 -5.56 15.34
N TYR A 191 10.37 -5.91 14.33
CA TYR A 191 9.07 -5.29 14.12
C TYR A 191 8.20 -5.43 15.38
N ARG A 192 8.09 -6.65 15.93
CA ARG A 192 7.32 -6.90 17.15
C ARG A 192 7.84 -6.11 18.34
N TYR A 193 9.17 -6.04 18.51
CA TYR A 193 9.79 -5.24 19.56
C TYR A 193 9.45 -3.75 19.43
N PHE A 194 9.44 -3.19 18.23
CA PHE A 194 9.05 -1.80 18.02
C PHE A 194 7.54 -1.59 18.22
N ARG A 195 6.72 -2.53 17.75
CA ARG A 195 5.26 -2.50 17.91
C ARG A 195 4.83 -2.45 19.38
N VAL A 196 5.38 -3.28 20.25
CA VAL A 196 4.97 -3.34 21.67
C VAL A 196 5.34 -2.07 22.46
N ARG A 197 6.21 -1.22 21.93
CA ARG A 197 6.62 0.06 22.54
C ARG A 197 5.68 1.22 22.22
N LEU A 198 4.74 1.02 21.31
CA LEU A 198 3.69 2.01 21.01
C LEU A 198 2.62 1.97 22.11
N GLY A 199 1.77 3.00 22.18
CA GLY A 199 0.60 2.96 23.05
C GLY A 199 -0.42 1.91 22.62
N SER A 200 -1.33 1.53 23.52
CA SER A 200 -2.31 0.45 23.26
C SER A 200 -3.19 0.73 22.04
N LYS A 201 -3.62 1.99 21.86
CA LYS A 201 -4.46 2.41 20.72
C LYS A 201 -3.69 2.31 19.40
N GLU A 202 -2.43 2.74 19.40
CA GLU A 202 -1.53 2.71 18.25
C GLU A 202 -1.18 1.27 17.86
N GLN A 203 -0.99 0.39 18.86
CA GLN A 203 -0.81 -1.05 18.66
C GLN A 203 -2.03 -1.70 18.00
N GLN A 204 -3.24 -1.36 18.44
CA GLN A 204 -4.48 -1.84 17.84
C GLN A 204 -4.66 -1.32 16.41
N LEU A 205 -4.33 -0.04 16.16
CA LEU A 205 -4.40 0.56 14.84
C LEU A 205 -3.51 -0.20 13.85
N LEU A 206 -2.24 -0.45 14.19
CA LEU A 206 -1.34 -1.20 13.32
C LEU A 206 -1.72 -2.67 13.19
N GLN A 207 -2.22 -3.28 14.27
CA GLN A 207 -2.71 -4.64 14.20
C GLN A 207 -3.82 -4.77 13.15
N GLN A 208 -4.83 -3.90 13.19
CA GLN A 208 -5.95 -3.94 12.25
C GLN A 208 -5.56 -3.51 10.83
N LYS A 209 -4.83 -2.41 10.69
CA LYS A 209 -4.55 -1.78 9.39
C LYS A 209 -3.33 -2.35 8.67
N PHE A 210 -2.46 -3.08 9.36
CA PHE A 210 -1.28 -3.70 8.78
C PHE A 210 -1.22 -5.21 9.03
N GLU A 211 -1.13 -5.64 10.29
CA GLU A 211 -0.82 -7.03 10.60
C GLU A 211 -1.92 -7.99 10.13
N ASP A 212 -3.16 -7.70 10.52
CA ASP A 212 -4.30 -8.55 10.22
C ASP A 212 -4.72 -8.45 8.76
N ALA A 213 -4.55 -7.27 8.16
CA ALA A 213 -4.97 -7.02 6.79
C ALA A 213 -3.99 -7.53 5.73
N TRP A 214 -2.72 -7.79 6.07
CA TRP A 214 -1.70 -8.20 5.11
C TRP A 214 -0.92 -9.44 5.50
N CYS A 215 -0.60 -9.60 6.79
CA CYS A 215 0.49 -10.46 7.25
C CYS A 215 0.01 -11.76 7.91
N GLN A 216 -1.23 -12.17 7.70
CA GLN A 216 -1.76 -13.41 8.28
C GLN A 216 -0.95 -14.65 7.85
N ALA A 217 -0.69 -15.54 8.81
CA ALA A 217 -0.05 -16.82 8.54
C ALA A 217 -1.05 -17.78 7.88
N LYS A 218 -0.52 -18.73 7.11
CA LYS A 218 -1.36 -19.72 6.40
C LYS A 218 -1.72 -20.94 7.24
N THR A 219 -0.91 -21.23 8.26
CA THR A 219 -0.95 -22.52 8.96
C THR A 219 -1.44 -22.40 10.40
N ASN A 220 -1.65 -21.18 10.89
CA ASN A 220 -2.11 -20.88 12.25
C ASN A 220 -2.67 -19.46 12.32
N ASP A 221 -3.25 -19.11 13.47
CA ASP A 221 -3.86 -17.80 13.75
C ASP A 221 -2.84 -16.70 14.07
N GLY A 222 -1.57 -16.90 13.72
CA GLY A 222 -0.50 -15.93 13.93
C GLY A 222 -0.31 -15.00 12.73
N ASN A 223 0.52 -13.97 12.91
CA ASN A 223 0.98 -13.11 11.81
C ASN A 223 2.50 -13.20 11.58
N LEU A 224 2.90 -12.94 10.34
CA LEU A 224 4.27 -12.96 9.84
C LEU A 224 4.84 -11.54 9.69
N ALA A 225 4.20 -10.52 10.28
CA ALA A 225 4.58 -9.13 10.09
C ALA A 225 6.08 -8.92 10.40
N PRO A 226 6.84 -8.25 9.51
CA PRO A 226 6.38 -7.42 8.38
C PRO A 226 6.29 -8.16 7.01
N TRP A 227 6.22 -9.50 7.00
CA TRP A 227 6.18 -10.32 5.79
C TRP A 227 4.79 -10.83 5.45
N MET A 228 4.61 -11.14 4.17
CA MET A 228 3.47 -11.83 3.59
C MET A 228 3.98 -13.08 2.88
N TYR A 229 3.20 -14.16 2.89
CA TYR A 229 3.54 -15.38 2.16
C TYR A 229 2.93 -15.35 0.76
N LEU A 230 3.76 -15.48 -0.28
CA LEU A 230 3.30 -15.58 -1.66
C LEU A 230 3.17 -17.04 -2.08
N GLN A 231 1.97 -17.47 -2.46
CA GLN A 231 1.79 -18.80 -3.05
C GLN A 231 2.26 -18.79 -4.50
N SER A 232 3.17 -19.70 -4.87
CA SER A 232 3.44 -19.92 -6.29
C SER A 232 2.26 -20.66 -6.91
N PRO A 233 1.63 -20.12 -7.98
CA PRO A 233 0.56 -20.82 -8.69
C PRO A 233 1.11 -21.99 -9.53
N GLU A 234 2.40 -21.98 -9.86
CA GLU A 234 3.04 -22.98 -10.70
C GLU A 234 4.23 -23.61 -9.95
N LYS A 235 4.32 -24.94 -9.98
CA LYS A 235 5.28 -25.84 -9.31
C LYS A 235 4.92 -26.29 -7.88
N LYS A 236 4.22 -27.43 -7.80
CA LYS A 236 4.15 -28.28 -6.61
C LYS A 236 5.48 -28.98 -6.28
N GLU A 237 6.47 -28.93 -7.18
CA GLU A 237 7.67 -29.78 -7.12
C GLU A 237 8.90 -29.10 -6.50
N GLU A 238 8.95 -27.76 -6.42
CA GLU A 238 10.00 -27.03 -5.70
C GLU A 238 9.39 -26.29 -4.51
N LYS A 239 9.56 -26.86 -3.30
CA LYS A 239 9.14 -26.31 -1.98
C LYS A 239 9.87 -25.00 -1.60
N SER A 240 10.09 -24.09 -2.55
CA SER A 240 10.70 -22.78 -2.26
C SER A 240 9.63 -21.83 -1.73
N ALA A 241 9.68 -21.49 -0.44
CA ALA A 241 8.77 -20.51 0.15
C ALA A 241 9.20 -19.10 -0.30
N ILE A 242 8.26 -18.36 -0.89
CA ILE A 242 8.47 -16.95 -1.27
C ILE A 242 7.75 -16.07 -0.25
N TYR A 243 8.50 -15.17 0.37
CA TYR A 243 7.96 -14.14 1.24
C TYR A 243 8.16 -12.78 0.59
N GLU A 244 7.16 -11.91 0.71
CA GLU A 244 7.23 -10.54 0.22
C GLU A 244 6.79 -9.54 1.30
N THR A 245 7.00 -8.25 1.07
CA THR A 245 6.67 -7.20 2.04
C THR A 245 6.32 -5.91 1.32
N ILE A 246 5.38 -5.15 1.89
CA ILE A 246 5.07 -3.76 1.48
C ILE A 246 5.93 -2.73 2.23
N TRP A 247 6.76 -3.17 3.19
CA TRP A 247 7.41 -2.26 4.13
C TRP A 247 8.39 -1.29 3.47
N ARG A 248 9.04 -1.72 2.38
CA ARG A 248 9.96 -0.86 1.63
C ARG A 248 9.19 0.27 0.95
N GLU A 249 8.06 -0.05 0.34
CA GLU A 249 7.13 0.91 -0.24
C GLU A 249 6.58 1.87 0.82
N LEU A 250 6.18 1.37 1.99
CA LEU A 250 5.72 2.20 3.11
C LEU A 250 6.81 3.21 3.55
N VAL A 251 8.06 2.77 3.64
CA VAL A 251 9.22 3.63 3.95
C VAL A 251 9.43 4.70 2.87
N ASP A 252 9.30 4.31 1.60
CA ASP A 252 9.51 5.19 0.47
C ASP A 252 8.36 6.20 0.30
N LEU A 253 7.13 5.83 0.67
CA LEU A 253 5.94 6.68 0.67
C LEU A 253 5.83 7.57 1.90
N TYR A 254 6.43 7.20 3.04
CA TYR A 254 6.32 7.92 4.30
C TYR A 254 6.46 9.45 4.23
N PRO A 255 7.42 10.02 3.45
CA PRO A 255 7.56 11.47 3.32
C PRO A 255 6.37 12.18 2.66
N PHE A 256 5.54 11.45 1.90
CA PHE A 256 4.48 12.00 1.05
C PHE A 256 3.08 11.75 1.62
N ILE A 257 2.95 11.07 2.76
CA ILE A 257 1.66 10.83 3.40
C ILE A 257 1.25 12.09 4.15
N GLU A 258 0.07 12.63 3.88
CA GLU A 258 -0.52 13.67 4.72
C GLU A 258 -1.31 12.99 5.86
N VAL A 259 -1.08 13.40 7.10
CA VAL A 259 -2.02 13.08 8.19
C VAL A 259 -3.01 14.22 8.20
N THR A 260 -4.27 13.92 7.94
CA THR A 260 -5.33 14.89 8.20
C THR A 260 -5.33 15.12 9.71
N GLU A 261 -4.87 16.28 10.16
CA GLU A 261 -5.11 16.69 11.54
C GLU A 261 -6.62 16.66 11.75
N ASN A 262 -7.12 15.79 12.63
CA ASN A 262 -8.53 15.83 13.03
C ASN A 262 -8.81 17.23 13.59
N VAL A 263 -9.48 18.05 12.78
CA VAL A 263 -9.87 19.43 13.10
C VAL A 263 -10.82 19.48 14.30
N ASP A 264 -11.38 18.34 14.71
CA ASP A 264 -12.31 18.22 15.84
C ASP A 264 -11.68 18.45 17.23
N ALA A 265 -10.34 18.42 17.35
CA ALA A 265 -9.67 18.66 18.63
C ALA A 265 -9.44 20.16 18.97
N LYS A 266 -9.51 21.06 17.98
CA LYS A 266 -9.29 22.51 18.22
C LYS A 266 -10.57 23.29 18.52
N ILE A 267 -11.75 22.73 18.23
CA ILE A 267 -13.04 23.40 18.47
C ILE A 267 -13.45 23.31 19.96
N GLN A 268 -13.00 22.28 20.69
CA GLN A 268 -13.33 22.14 22.12
C GLN A 268 -12.53 23.05 23.06
N ASP A 269 -11.37 23.58 22.63
CA ASP A 269 -10.57 24.50 23.44
C ASP A 269 -10.99 25.97 23.24
N THR A 270 -11.54 26.33 22.08
CA THR A 270 -12.08 27.67 21.85
C THR A 270 -13.43 27.90 22.52
N ASP A 271 -14.25 26.86 22.72
CA ASP A 271 -15.53 26.98 23.42
C ASP A 271 -15.39 27.04 24.95
N ARG A 272 -14.28 26.57 25.52
CA ARG A 272 -14.02 26.67 26.97
C ARG A 272 -13.52 28.05 27.40
N LEU A 273 -12.95 28.83 26.48
CA LEU A 273 -12.46 30.18 26.77
C LEU A 273 -13.53 31.28 26.64
N ASN A 274 -14.69 30.99 26.02
CA ASN A 274 -15.75 31.98 25.79
C ASN A 274 -16.94 31.92 26.78
N VAL A 275 -16.95 30.98 27.72
CA VAL A 275 -18.03 30.86 28.73
C VAL A 275 -17.70 31.62 30.04
N GLY A 276 -16.46 32.12 30.21
CA GLY A 276 -16.02 32.80 31.43
C GLY A 276 -16.20 34.32 31.48
N ALA A 277 -16.73 34.97 30.43
CA ALA A 277 -16.73 36.43 30.30
C ALA A 277 -18.15 37.04 30.15
N LYS A 278 -19.14 36.56 30.91
CA LYS A 278 -20.40 37.27 31.14
C LYS A 278 -20.96 36.87 32.50
N HIS A 279 -20.61 37.60 33.56
CA HIS A 279 -21.44 37.90 34.75
C HIS A 279 -20.57 38.66 35.77
N SER A 280 -20.44 39.97 35.59
CA SER A 280 -20.01 40.92 36.63
C SER A 280 -20.43 42.30 36.17
N GLY A 281 -21.54 42.78 36.73
CA GLY A 281 -22.09 44.10 36.45
C GLY A 281 -23.60 44.09 36.56
N ASP A 282 -24.11 44.18 37.80
CA ASP A 282 -25.16 45.13 38.18
C ASP A 282 -25.65 44.84 39.59
N ASN A 283 -25.25 45.70 40.52
CA ASN A 283 -25.92 45.95 41.79
C ASN A 283 -25.44 47.30 42.32
N LEU A 284 -26.21 48.37 42.07
CA LEU A 284 -26.39 49.53 42.95
C LEU A 284 -27.29 50.57 42.28
N SER A 285 -28.58 50.59 42.64
CA SER A 285 -29.38 51.78 43.01
C SER A 285 -30.89 51.49 42.92
N THR A 286 -31.51 51.06 44.02
CA THR A 286 -32.44 51.81 44.91
C THR A 286 -33.12 50.84 45.87
#